data_AF-A0A2R8B9M0-F1
#
_entry.id   AF-A0A2R8B9M0-F1
#
_cell.length_a   1.000
_cell.length_b   1.000
_cell.length_c   1.000
_cell.angle_alpha   90.00
_cell.angle_beta   90.00
_cell.angle_gamma   90.00
#
_symmetry.space_group_name_H-M   'P 1'
#
loop_
_entity.id
_entity.type
_entity.pdbx_description
1 polymer ?
#
loop_
_entity_poly.entity_id
_entity_poly.type
_entity_poly.pdbx_seq_one_letter_code
_entity_poly.pdbx_strand_id
1 'polypeptide(L)'
;MPTTYTEAQLTFGPIGDEDFGPTAPYTLAAGDQIMGALGQDIDDPADGTDGFTFSGIAGLVYTFHVAATPSDPNPAFLGIAFGSQSAGGLIGDGAYTLSFLVTESGPTTLVMFGDTDYTVTFQGTVGDPLDATPTEGADDLMGSATSDTINLLGGDDTLAADGGSDKVIAGAGNDNVDGGSGHDNISGDDGNDTLIGGNGRDTLDGGADDDTLDGGNNDDTLTGGAGNDLLLGGAKEDLLDGGAGEDTLNGGKHNDTLTGGSDADVFVFSTNAGQDLITDFTAGEDKIDLSGLGIWTLTQANPTQMGANVRLTLGDGTWVELENTLVEDLDAGDFILAPEPDNSPTSGGDRFNGTDAADEYAAGDGSDILRGGLGDDTLSGGSGKDKINGGKDNDVISGGSGADKLIGAGGNDFITGDADNDLIIAGFGADTVDGGNKNDRIYGDGGEDLLMGGNGNDKIWGGLGSDIILGGAGKDTIEGENGSDTIDGGQGDDLMTGGFGRDVFVFDDRSRADTITDFQNGIDRLDFTSFGPGFDMSDMTITQIGTDLEIRTSVRDAVTLENFDLADLDNSDFIFDTIFVVG
;
A
#
# COMPACT_ATOMS: atom_id res chain seq x y z
N MET A 1 17.01 31.22 -30.95
CA MET A 1 17.40 31.99 -32.15
C MET A 1 17.23 33.48 -31.87
N PRO A 2 18.12 34.39 -32.32
CA PRO A 2 19.52 34.18 -32.71
C PRO A 2 20.46 35.30 -32.18
N THR A 3 21.71 34.98 -31.85
CA THR A 3 22.79 35.98 -31.82
C THR A 3 24.05 35.38 -32.44
N THR A 4 24.14 35.59 -33.76
CA THR A 4 25.35 35.95 -34.52
C THR A 4 26.64 35.16 -34.25
N TYR A 5 26.91 34.20 -35.14
CA TYR A 5 28.26 33.78 -35.51
C TYR A 5 28.95 34.91 -36.27
N THR A 6 30.13 35.34 -35.83
CA THR A 6 30.97 36.27 -36.58
C THR A 6 32.10 35.46 -37.20
N GLU A 7 31.91 35.06 -38.46
CA GLU A 7 32.94 34.45 -39.29
C GLU A 7 33.75 35.58 -39.94
N ALA A 8 35.04 35.70 -39.61
CA ALA A 8 35.94 36.67 -40.22
C ALA A 8 36.83 35.97 -41.26
N GLN A 9 36.53 36.20 -42.54
CA GLN A 9 37.36 35.83 -43.70
C GLN A 9 38.09 37.08 -44.20
N LEU A 10 39.42 37.04 -44.28
CA LEU A 10 40.24 38.05 -44.97
C LEU A 10 41.29 37.36 -45.84
N THR A 11 41.33 37.75 -47.12
CA THR A 11 42.21 37.23 -48.18
C THR A 11 43.29 38.27 -48.49
N PHE A 12 44.54 37.91 -48.83
CA PHE A 12 45.38 38.46 -49.94
C PHE A 12 46.82 37.89 -49.99
N GLY A 13 47.29 37.59 -51.22
CA GLY A 13 48.58 38.02 -51.83
C GLY A 13 49.94 37.44 -51.35
N PRO A 14 50.95 37.23 -52.23
CA PRO A 14 52.01 36.25 -51.96
C PRO A 14 53.36 36.81 -51.43
N ILE A 15 53.99 35.98 -50.58
CA ILE A 15 55.42 35.80 -50.22
C ILE A 15 56.09 36.77 -49.23
N GLY A 16 56.62 36.21 -48.12
CA GLY A 16 57.92 36.56 -47.52
C GLY A 16 57.94 36.65 -45.99
N ASP A 17 58.62 35.68 -45.35
CA ASP A 17 59.14 35.64 -43.97
C ASP A 17 58.24 36.08 -42.78
N GLU A 18 58.11 35.13 -41.85
CA GLU A 18 57.98 35.28 -40.40
C GLU A 18 56.91 36.24 -39.85
N ASP A 19 55.70 35.71 -39.65
CA ASP A 19 54.77 36.13 -38.59
C ASP A 19 53.67 35.06 -38.43
N PHE A 20 53.64 34.35 -37.30
CA PHE A 20 52.57 33.39 -36.97
C PHE A 20 51.37 34.17 -36.37
N GLY A 21 50.41 34.52 -37.22
CA GLY A 21 49.09 35.02 -36.82
C GLY A 21 47.99 33.95 -36.97
N PRO A 22 46.90 34.01 -36.18
CA PRO A 22 45.89 32.97 -36.10
C PRO A 22 44.85 33.17 -37.20
N THR A 23 44.83 32.30 -38.22
CA THR A 23 43.63 31.89 -39.00
C THR A 23 44.05 31.21 -40.32
N ALA A 24 44.31 29.91 -40.28
CA ALA A 24 44.10 28.96 -41.38
C ALA A 24 44.09 27.53 -40.82
N PRO A 25 43.21 26.61 -41.29
CA PRO A 25 43.33 25.21 -40.94
C PRO A 25 44.60 24.63 -41.56
N TYR A 26 45.51 24.13 -40.72
CA TYR A 26 46.69 23.39 -41.16
C TYR A 26 46.36 21.90 -41.25
N THR A 27 46.72 21.28 -42.37
CA THR A 27 46.78 19.83 -42.50
C THR A 27 48.24 19.43 -42.37
N LEU A 28 48.59 18.75 -41.28
CA LEU A 28 49.95 18.24 -41.05
C LEU A 28 50.18 17.01 -41.93
N ALA A 29 51.31 16.98 -42.64
CA ALA A 29 51.77 15.79 -43.35
C ALA A 29 52.82 15.05 -42.52
N ALA A 30 53.02 13.77 -42.82
CA ALA A 30 54.04 12.95 -42.15
C ALA A 30 55.44 13.59 -42.29
N GLY A 31 56.02 14.03 -41.18
CA GLY A 31 57.36 14.63 -41.09
C GLY A 31 57.42 16.13 -40.83
N ASP A 32 56.30 16.82 -40.62
CA ASP A 32 56.32 18.24 -40.26
C ASP A 32 56.73 18.45 -38.77
N GLN A 33 57.69 19.35 -38.52
CA GLN A 33 58.07 19.83 -37.19
C GLN A 33 57.96 21.36 -37.14
N ILE A 34 57.23 21.90 -36.17
CA ILE A 34 57.17 23.34 -35.91
C ILE A 34 57.95 23.62 -34.62
N MET A 35 59.05 24.38 -34.72
CA MET A 35 59.82 24.88 -33.56
C MET A 35 59.59 26.38 -33.37
N GLY A 36 59.51 26.83 -32.12
CA GLY A 36 59.65 28.24 -31.74
C GLY A 36 59.88 28.40 -30.24
N ALA A 37 61.00 28.99 -29.86
CA ALA A 37 61.43 29.17 -28.48
C ALA A 37 61.51 30.65 -28.07
N LEU A 38 61.26 30.94 -26.79
CA LEU A 38 61.89 32.05 -26.06
C LEU A 38 62.38 31.57 -24.69
N GLY A 39 63.69 31.33 -24.57
CA GLY A 39 64.43 31.51 -23.30
C GLY A 39 64.89 30.27 -22.52
N GLN A 40 65.99 29.65 -22.97
CA GLN A 40 66.98 28.83 -22.24
C GLN A 40 66.62 27.38 -21.81
N ASP A 41 66.91 26.46 -22.72
CA ASP A 41 67.79 25.28 -22.60
C ASP A 41 68.04 24.66 -21.21
N ILE A 42 67.40 23.51 -20.96
CA ILE A 42 68.07 22.31 -20.44
C ILE A 42 67.61 21.10 -21.27
N ASP A 43 68.50 20.63 -22.14
CA ASP A 43 68.47 19.32 -22.79
C ASP A 43 68.31 18.13 -21.79
N ASP A 44 67.25 17.33 -21.94
CA ASP A 44 67.33 15.86 -21.79
C ASP A 44 66.63 15.19 -23.00
N PRO A 45 67.35 14.46 -23.86
CA PRO A 45 66.81 13.94 -25.12
C PRO A 45 66.11 12.57 -24.99
N ALA A 46 65.39 12.28 -23.90
CA ALA A 46 64.88 10.93 -23.62
C ALA A 46 63.36 10.74 -23.55
N ASP A 47 62.53 11.79 -23.50
CA ASP A 47 61.10 11.65 -23.12
C ASP A 47 60.07 12.36 -24.02
N GLY A 48 60.44 12.76 -25.24
CA GLY A 48 59.49 12.96 -26.35
C GLY A 48 58.22 13.80 -26.09
N THR A 49 58.23 14.75 -25.15
CA THR A 49 57.05 15.53 -24.78
C THR A 49 57.34 17.03 -24.85
N ASP A 50 56.84 17.68 -25.92
CA ASP A 50 56.76 19.14 -26.01
C ASP A 50 55.37 19.61 -25.56
N GLY A 51 55.30 20.41 -24.50
CA GLY A 51 54.05 20.94 -23.95
C GLY A 51 53.63 22.30 -24.53
N PHE A 52 52.32 22.59 -24.54
CA PHE A 52 51.75 23.88 -24.91
C PHE A 52 51.25 24.63 -23.67
N THR A 53 51.52 25.94 -23.55
CA THR A 53 50.98 26.79 -22.47
C THR A 53 49.85 27.68 -22.98
N PHE A 54 48.67 27.56 -22.38
CA PHE A 54 47.48 28.33 -22.73
C PHE A 54 47.10 29.33 -21.63
N SER A 55 46.70 30.56 -21.99
CA SER A 55 46.18 31.57 -21.06
C SER A 55 44.75 31.96 -21.46
N GLY A 56 43.76 31.45 -20.73
CA GLY A 56 42.33 31.71 -20.96
C GLY A 56 41.72 32.73 -19.98
N ILE A 57 40.54 33.26 -20.32
CA ILE A 57 39.70 34.08 -19.44
C ILE A 57 38.59 33.16 -18.90
N ALA A 58 38.40 33.16 -17.57
CA ALA A 58 37.38 32.35 -16.91
C ALA A 58 35.96 32.63 -17.44
N GLY A 59 35.14 31.59 -17.58
CA GLY A 59 33.75 31.68 -18.05
C GLY A 59 33.54 31.71 -19.57
N LEU A 60 34.59 31.52 -20.37
CA LEU A 60 34.51 31.31 -21.83
C LEU A 60 34.68 29.83 -22.19
N VAL A 61 34.02 29.41 -23.28
CA VAL A 61 34.18 28.07 -23.85
C VAL A 61 35.26 28.12 -24.92
N TYR A 62 36.24 27.22 -24.80
CA TYR A 62 37.31 27.04 -25.77
C TYR A 62 37.14 25.69 -26.45
N THR A 63 37.17 25.69 -27.79
CA THR A 63 37.02 24.47 -28.60
C THR A 63 38.31 24.16 -29.33
N PHE A 64 38.83 22.95 -29.12
CA PHE A 64 40.02 22.43 -29.78
C PHE A 64 39.62 21.31 -30.74
N HIS A 65 40.09 21.40 -31.99
CA HIS A 65 39.94 20.33 -32.98
C HIS A 65 41.22 19.53 -33.05
N VAL A 66 41.13 18.24 -32.76
CA VAL A 66 42.24 17.28 -32.85
C VAL A 66 41.82 16.18 -33.81
N ALA A 67 42.64 15.93 -34.83
CA ALA A 67 42.39 14.89 -35.84
C ALA A 67 43.58 13.92 -35.86
N ALA A 68 43.33 12.65 -35.51
CA ALA A 68 44.29 11.55 -35.64
C ALA A 68 43.93 10.70 -36.87
N THR A 69 44.93 10.29 -37.66
CA THR A 69 44.68 9.49 -38.88
C THR A 69 44.67 7.97 -38.59
N PRO A 70 43.83 7.16 -39.25
CA PRO A 70 43.53 5.77 -38.84
C PRO A 70 44.64 4.71 -38.98
N SER A 71 45.87 5.09 -39.36
CA SER A 71 46.92 4.13 -39.77
C SER A 71 48.22 4.21 -38.97
N ASP A 72 48.27 4.94 -37.84
CA ASP A 72 49.48 5.08 -37.02
C ASP A 72 49.31 4.34 -35.67
N PRO A 73 50.22 3.42 -35.28
CA PRO A 73 50.14 2.70 -34.01
C PRO A 73 50.56 3.51 -32.78
N ASN A 74 51.04 4.75 -32.94
CA ASN A 74 51.42 5.61 -31.82
C ASN A 74 50.30 6.65 -31.53
N PRO A 75 49.86 6.82 -30.28
CA PRO A 75 48.81 7.76 -29.93
C PRO A 75 49.25 9.21 -30.17
N ALA A 76 48.31 10.04 -30.64
CA ALA A 76 48.52 11.48 -30.64
C ALA A 76 48.46 11.96 -29.18
N PHE A 77 49.57 12.48 -28.67
CA PHE A 77 49.64 13.04 -27.32
C PHE A 77 49.32 14.53 -27.36
N LEU A 78 48.33 14.95 -26.58
CA LEU A 78 48.09 16.37 -26.27
C LEU A 78 48.23 16.56 -24.76
N GLY A 79 49.38 17.07 -24.33
CA GLY A 79 49.60 17.46 -22.94
C GLY A 79 49.17 18.90 -22.70
N ILE A 80 48.26 19.13 -21.75
CA ILE A 80 47.86 20.47 -21.31
C ILE A 80 48.24 20.61 -19.83
N ALA A 81 49.25 21.41 -19.54
CA ALA A 81 49.70 21.67 -18.17
C ALA A 81 49.15 23.00 -17.66
N PHE A 82 48.44 22.98 -16.53
CA PHE A 82 48.02 24.16 -15.79
C PHE A 82 49.01 24.38 -14.64
N GLY A 83 50.14 25.01 -14.93
CA GLY A 83 51.17 25.28 -13.94
C GLY A 83 50.92 26.57 -13.15
N SER A 84 51.03 26.50 -11.82
CA SER A 84 51.36 27.67 -11.02
C SER A 84 52.88 27.89 -11.07
N GLN A 85 53.36 28.84 -11.90
CA GLN A 85 54.72 29.36 -11.77
C GLN A 85 54.68 30.85 -11.44
N SER A 86 55.30 31.16 -10.30
CA SER A 86 55.44 32.48 -9.72
C SER A 86 56.22 33.44 -10.62
N ALA A 87 55.54 34.45 -11.16
CA ALA A 87 55.92 35.87 -11.11
C ALA A 87 55.01 36.73 -12.01
N GLY A 88 53.97 37.32 -11.42
CA GLY A 88 53.35 38.54 -11.94
C GLY A 88 52.24 38.35 -12.99
N GLY A 89 51.09 37.87 -12.56
CA GLY A 89 49.83 37.95 -13.31
C GLY A 89 48.84 36.89 -12.85
N LEU A 90 47.82 37.30 -12.10
CA LEU A 90 46.78 36.41 -11.58
C LEU A 90 46.06 35.67 -12.73
N ILE A 91 46.05 34.34 -12.69
CA ILE A 91 44.91 33.55 -13.13
C ILE A 91 44.03 33.46 -11.88
N GLY A 92 42.82 34.01 -11.93
CA GLY A 92 41.90 33.94 -10.80
C GLY A 92 41.28 32.54 -10.70
N ASP A 93 41.00 32.09 -9.48
CA ASP A 93 40.09 30.97 -9.21
C ASP A 93 38.82 31.13 -10.06
N GLY A 94 38.56 30.17 -10.92
CA GLY A 94 37.40 30.20 -11.79
C GLY A 94 37.21 28.89 -12.53
N ALA A 95 35.95 28.49 -12.70
CA ALA A 95 35.59 27.33 -13.49
C ALA A 95 35.88 27.58 -14.99
N TYR A 96 36.52 26.61 -15.63
CA TYR A 96 36.77 26.58 -17.06
C TYR A 96 35.98 25.43 -17.67
N THR A 97 35.39 25.65 -18.85
CA THR A 97 34.79 24.57 -19.65
C THR A 97 35.58 24.43 -20.94
N LEU A 98 36.32 23.34 -21.08
CA LEU A 98 36.93 22.95 -22.34
C LEU A 98 36.01 21.97 -23.06
N SER A 99 35.76 22.21 -24.36
CA SER A 99 35.01 21.29 -25.19
C SER A 99 35.91 20.77 -26.31
N PHE A 100 36.08 19.45 -26.36
CA PHE A 100 36.87 18.78 -27.39
C PHE A 100 35.91 18.09 -28.36
N LEU A 101 36.15 18.26 -29.67
CA LEU A 101 35.45 17.51 -30.70
C LEU A 101 36.47 16.64 -31.43
N VAL A 102 36.44 15.34 -31.14
CA VAL A 102 37.25 14.32 -31.80
C VAL A 102 36.43 13.77 -32.96
N THR A 103 36.86 14.06 -34.19
CA THR A 103 36.02 13.80 -35.38
C THR A 103 36.29 12.47 -36.08
N GLU A 104 37.33 11.71 -35.72
CA GLU A 104 37.65 10.40 -36.33
C GLU A 104 38.29 9.42 -35.33
N SER A 105 38.13 8.10 -35.57
CA SER A 105 38.58 7.03 -34.65
C SER A 105 40.09 6.77 -34.77
N GLY A 106 40.81 6.99 -33.67
CA GLY A 106 42.20 6.60 -33.46
C GLY A 106 42.61 6.83 -31.99
N PRO A 107 43.61 6.11 -31.45
CA PRO A 107 44.01 6.24 -30.06
C PRO A 107 44.55 7.65 -29.81
N THR A 108 43.87 8.39 -28.94
CA THR A 108 44.23 9.76 -28.55
C THR A 108 44.28 9.78 -27.03
N THR A 109 45.45 10.07 -26.47
CA THR A 109 45.65 10.14 -25.01
C THR A 109 45.72 11.60 -24.60
N LEU A 110 44.79 12.02 -23.73
CA LEU A 110 44.78 13.36 -23.14
C LEU A 110 45.34 13.25 -21.72
N VAL A 111 46.43 13.97 -21.45
CA VAL A 111 47.04 14.03 -20.12
C VAL A 111 46.97 15.47 -19.62
N MET A 112 46.33 15.67 -18.46
CA MET A 112 46.26 16.98 -17.81
C MET A 112 47.08 16.96 -16.51
N PHE A 113 47.77 18.07 -16.23
CA PHE A 113 48.51 18.26 -14.98
C PHE A 113 48.01 19.54 -14.29
N GLY A 114 47.59 19.45 -13.02
CA GLY A 114 47.13 20.61 -12.23
C GLY A 114 46.84 20.28 -10.74
N ASP A 115 46.79 21.32 -9.91
CA ASP A 115 46.72 21.29 -8.43
C ASP A 115 45.37 21.87 -7.89
N THR A 116 44.32 21.91 -8.73
CA THR A 116 42.99 22.51 -8.41
C THR A 116 41.83 21.82 -9.14
N ASP A 117 40.61 21.94 -8.60
CA ASP A 117 39.35 21.38 -9.14
C ASP A 117 39.07 21.81 -10.60
N TYR A 118 38.84 20.84 -11.50
CA TYR A 118 38.39 21.07 -12.87
C TYR A 118 37.22 20.15 -13.23
N THR A 119 36.29 20.63 -14.06
CA THR A 119 35.23 19.79 -14.65
C THR A 119 35.50 19.63 -16.14
N VAL A 120 35.71 18.39 -16.59
CA VAL A 120 35.87 18.07 -18.01
C VAL A 120 34.54 17.52 -18.54
N THR A 121 34.04 18.05 -19.66
CA THR A 121 32.83 17.51 -20.29
C THR A 121 33.17 17.05 -21.70
N PHE A 122 33.16 15.73 -21.92
CA PHE A 122 33.30 15.14 -23.24
C PHE A 122 31.92 15.09 -23.94
N GLN A 123 31.83 15.53 -25.19
CA GLN A 123 30.67 15.28 -26.05
C GLN A 123 31.12 14.47 -27.27
N GLY A 124 31.24 13.16 -27.07
CA GLY A 124 31.54 12.18 -28.11
C GLY A 124 31.42 10.75 -27.58
N THR A 125 31.01 9.81 -28.44
CA THR A 125 30.94 8.37 -28.11
C THR A 125 32.35 7.80 -28.18
N VAL A 126 32.96 7.51 -27.04
CA VAL A 126 34.26 6.84 -26.95
C VAL A 126 34.01 5.36 -26.69
N GLY A 127 34.58 4.50 -27.54
CA GLY A 127 34.78 3.09 -27.22
C GLY A 127 36.26 2.92 -26.88
N ASP A 128 36.52 2.25 -25.76
CA ASP A 128 37.75 2.09 -24.96
C ASP A 128 38.07 3.19 -23.91
N PRO A 129 38.39 2.77 -22.66
CA PRO A 129 38.23 3.56 -21.42
C PRO A 129 39.37 4.57 -21.17
N LEU A 130 39.08 5.55 -20.30
CA LEU A 130 40.10 6.39 -19.67
C LEU A 130 40.94 5.51 -18.73
N ASP A 131 42.11 5.07 -19.19
CA ASP A 131 43.16 4.45 -18.35
C ASP A 131 43.83 5.52 -17.47
N ALA A 132 43.13 5.94 -16.42
CA ALA A 132 43.74 6.65 -15.30
C ALA A 132 44.24 5.58 -14.31
N THR A 133 45.54 5.58 -14.02
CA THR A 133 46.08 4.73 -12.95
C THR A 133 45.51 5.20 -11.62
N PRO A 134 44.89 4.33 -10.81
CA PRO A 134 44.41 4.68 -9.49
C PRO A 134 45.49 5.35 -8.62
N THR A 135 45.06 6.30 -7.80
CA THR A 135 45.89 7.12 -6.92
C THR A 135 45.46 6.98 -5.46
N GLU A 136 46.06 7.72 -4.55
CA GLU A 136 45.68 7.72 -3.11
C GLU A 136 44.74 8.89 -2.80
N GLY A 137 44.07 9.43 -3.81
CA GLY A 137 43.04 10.45 -3.66
C GLY A 137 41.93 10.20 -4.67
N ALA A 138 40.83 10.93 -4.51
CA ALA A 138 39.59 10.73 -5.26
C ALA A 138 39.79 10.58 -6.77
N ASP A 139 39.38 9.43 -7.28
CA ASP A 139 39.46 9.02 -8.66
C ASP A 139 38.07 8.81 -9.29
N ASP A 140 37.97 9.02 -10.61
CA ASP A 140 36.76 8.76 -11.41
C ASP A 140 37.15 7.83 -12.56
N LEU A 141 36.83 6.55 -12.43
CA LEU A 141 37.23 5.48 -13.33
C LEU A 141 36.05 4.84 -14.04
N MET A 142 36.35 4.29 -15.21
CA MET A 142 35.45 3.46 -15.98
C MET A 142 36.19 2.20 -16.41
N GLY A 143 35.59 1.05 -16.11
CA GLY A 143 36.00 -0.25 -16.57
C GLY A 143 35.71 -0.46 -18.06
N SER A 144 35.75 -1.70 -18.48
CA SER A 144 35.53 -2.13 -19.84
C SER A 144 34.30 -3.05 -19.92
N ALA A 145 33.93 -3.48 -21.12
CA ALA A 145 32.92 -4.53 -21.29
C ALA A 145 33.51 -5.95 -21.10
N THR A 146 34.67 -6.08 -20.48
CA THR A 146 35.33 -7.35 -20.17
C THR A 146 35.78 -7.39 -18.72
N SER A 147 36.03 -8.59 -18.19
CA SER A 147 36.49 -8.76 -16.81
C SER A 147 37.76 -7.97 -16.49
N ASP A 148 37.63 -7.04 -15.55
CA ASP A 148 38.66 -6.15 -15.07
C ASP A 148 39.16 -6.54 -13.66
N THR A 149 40.32 -6.02 -13.29
CA THR A 149 40.84 -6.12 -11.92
C THR A 149 41.34 -4.75 -11.51
N ILE A 150 40.59 -4.11 -10.62
CA ILE A 150 40.71 -2.70 -10.28
C ILE A 150 40.96 -2.60 -8.77
N ASN A 151 41.87 -1.71 -8.39
CA ASN A 151 42.14 -1.38 -6.99
C ASN A 151 42.24 0.15 -6.91
N LEU A 152 41.26 0.81 -6.29
CA LEU A 152 41.16 2.26 -6.25
C LEU A 152 42.06 2.88 -5.15
N LEU A 153 42.59 2.04 -4.25
CA LEU A 153 43.54 2.37 -3.18
C LEU A 153 42.90 3.20 -2.07
N GLY A 154 42.72 4.49 -2.27
CA GLY A 154 42.04 5.31 -1.28
C GLY A 154 41.83 6.73 -1.77
N GLY A 155 41.01 7.48 -1.06
CA GLY A 155 40.29 8.60 -1.66
C GLY A 155 38.79 8.29 -1.66
N ASP A 156 37.95 9.27 -1.93
CA ASP A 156 36.52 9.01 -2.16
C ASP A 156 36.35 8.80 -3.67
N ASP A 157 36.29 7.55 -4.11
CA ASP A 157 36.40 7.15 -5.50
C ASP A 157 35.04 6.88 -6.16
N THR A 158 34.99 6.98 -7.48
CA THR A 158 33.83 6.60 -8.28
C THR A 158 34.26 5.66 -9.39
N LEU A 159 33.62 4.48 -9.47
CA LEU A 159 33.90 3.49 -10.49
C LEU A 159 32.61 2.97 -11.12
N ALA A 160 32.58 2.94 -12.45
CA ALA A 160 31.64 2.12 -13.21
C ALA A 160 32.42 1.00 -13.93
N ALA A 161 32.32 -0.24 -13.47
CA ALA A 161 33.03 -1.39 -14.05
C ALA A 161 32.46 -1.83 -15.41
N ASP A 162 31.27 -1.33 -15.79
CA ASP A 162 30.54 -1.60 -17.04
C ASP A 162 30.07 -3.05 -17.19
N GLY A 163 30.91 -3.96 -17.68
CA GLY A 163 30.48 -5.35 -17.75
C GLY A 163 31.63 -6.31 -17.89
N GLY A 164 31.44 -7.54 -17.45
CA GLY A 164 32.59 -8.40 -17.24
C GLY A 164 32.29 -9.40 -16.15
N SER A 165 33.28 -9.66 -15.34
CA SER A 165 33.14 -10.40 -14.08
C SER A 165 34.32 -9.87 -13.30
N ASP A 166 34.06 -8.72 -12.70
CA ASP A 166 35.07 -7.77 -12.32
C ASP A 166 35.52 -8.05 -10.90
N LYS A 167 36.78 -7.75 -10.63
CA LYS A 167 37.31 -7.77 -9.27
C LYS A 167 37.70 -6.36 -8.88
N VAL A 168 36.97 -5.78 -7.95
CA VAL A 168 37.19 -4.42 -7.48
C VAL A 168 37.55 -4.44 -6.00
N ILE A 169 38.55 -3.65 -5.64
CA ILE A 169 38.83 -3.24 -4.27
C ILE A 169 38.75 -1.71 -4.29
N ALA A 170 37.81 -1.14 -3.54
CA ALA A 170 37.61 0.30 -3.49
C ALA A 170 38.73 0.92 -2.62
N GLY A 171 38.85 0.47 -1.37
CA GLY A 171 40.01 0.75 -0.53
C GLY A 171 39.63 1.65 0.63
N ALA A 172 40.38 2.72 0.87
CA ALA A 172 40.10 3.61 2.00
C ALA A 172 39.42 4.91 1.55
N GLY A 173 38.21 5.18 2.03
CA GLY A 173 37.43 6.38 1.73
C GLY A 173 35.97 6.02 1.51
N ASN A 174 35.16 6.97 1.07
CA ASN A 174 33.74 6.71 0.81
C ASN A 174 33.54 6.54 -0.70
N ASP A 175 33.53 5.30 -1.14
CA ASP A 175 33.59 4.94 -2.53
C ASP A 175 32.21 4.66 -3.11
N ASN A 176 32.03 4.93 -4.40
CA ASN A 176 30.83 4.60 -5.15
C ASN A 176 31.17 3.70 -6.34
N VAL A 177 30.88 2.41 -6.20
CA VAL A 177 31.23 1.38 -7.18
C VAL A 177 29.98 0.74 -7.78
N ASP A 178 29.88 0.78 -9.11
CA ASP A 178 28.88 0.04 -9.90
C ASP A 178 29.56 -1.08 -10.70
N GLY A 179 29.26 -2.35 -10.36
CA GLY A 179 29.75 -3.56 -11.04
C GLY A 179 29.15 -3.75 -12.43
N GLY A 180 27.95 -3.22 -12.67
CA GLY A 180 27.30 -3.24 -13.97
C GLY A 180 26.72 -4.60 -14.35
N SER A 181 27.34 -5.30 -15.29
CA SER A 181 26.84 -6.60 -15.79
C SER A 181 27.92 -7.66 -15.67
N GLY A 182 27.73 -8.67 -14.83
CA GLY A 182 28.79 -9.63 -14.65
C GLY A 182 28.55 -10.64 -13.56
N HIS A 183 29.63 -11.11 -12.97
CA HIS A 183 29.63 -11.89 -11.74
C HIS A 183 30.75 -11.25 -10.95
N ASP A 184 30.41 -10.15 -10.30
CA ASP A 184 31.35 -9.17 -9.85
C ASP A 184 31.72 -9.43 -8.38
N ASN A 185 32.96 -9.15 -8.03
CA ASN A 185 33.51 -9.32 -6.69
C ASN A 185 34.04 -7.97 -6.24
N ILE A 186 33.27 -7.30 -5.40
CA ILE A 186 33.49 -5.91 -5.02
C ILE A 186 33.69 -5.86 -3.50
N SER A 187 34.76 -5.19 -3.08
CA SER A 187 35.10 -4.95 -1.67
C SER A 187 35.21 -3.45 -1.45
N GLY A 188 34.50 -2.91 -0.45
CA GLY A 188 34.58 -1.51 -0.03
C GLY A 188 35.87 -1.23 0.75
N ASP A 189 36.18 -2.06 1.75
CA ASP A 189 37.27 -1.92 2.72
C ASP A 189 36.96 -0.90 3.84
N ASP A 190 37.65 0.25 3.96
CA ASP A 190 37.46 1.20 5.08
C ASP A 190 36.69 2.44 4.59
N GLY A 191 35.53 2.74 5.17
CA GLY A 191 34.77 3.97 4.91
C GLY A 191 33.32 3.68 4.55
N ASN A 192 32.51 4.73 4.33
CA ASN A 192 31.08 4.53 4.07
C ASN A 192 30.85 4.34 2.56
N ASP A 193 30.87 3.11 2.11
CA ASP A 193 30.85 2.76 0.70
C ASP A 193 29.44 2.55 0.14
N THR A 194 29.29 2.79 -1.16
CA THR A 194 28.11 2.43 -1.94
C THR A 194 28.49 1.46 -3.03
N LEU A 195 28.07 0.20 -2.88
CA LEU A 195 28.41 -0.89 -3.78
C LEU A 195 27.15 -1.40 -4.48
N ILE A 196 27.16 -1.41 -5.81
CA ILE A 196 26.07 -1.91 -6.65
C ILE A 196 26.59 -3.08 -7.49
N GLY A 197 26.01 -4.28 -7.35
CA GLY A 197 26.37 -5.46 -8.13
C GLY A 197 25.83 -5.37 -9.56
N GLY A 198 24.51 -5.21 -9.68
CA GLY A 198 23.85 -4.91 -10.95
C GLY A 198 23.16 -6.11 -11.57
N ASN A 199 23.73 -6.71 -12.63
CA ASN A 199 23.19 -7.93 -13.21
C ASN A 199 24.16 -9.08 -13.05
N GLY A 200 23.66 -10.18 -12.52
CA GLY A 200 24.39 -11.43 -12.40
C GLY A 200 24.60 -11.78 -10.95
N ARG A 201 25.38 -12.82 -10.68
CA ARG A 201 25.56 -13.32 -9.31
C ARG A 201 26.80 -12.68 -8.74
N ASP A 202 26.58 -11.64 -7.97
CA ASP A 202 27.60 -10.74 -7.49
C ASP A 202 27.93 -11.06 -6.02
N THR A 203 29.13 -10.68 -5.61
CA THR A 203 29.61 -10.81 -4.23
C THR A 203 30.11 -9.45 -3.79
N LEU A 204 29.39 -8.85 -2.85
CA LEU A 204 29.66 -7.52 -2.31
C LEU A 204 30.06 -7.66 -0.83
N ASP A 205 31.14 -7.00 -0.45
CA ASP A 205 31.66 -6.92 0.92
C ASP A 205 31.87 -5.44 1.23
N GLY A 206 31.09 -4.87 2.16
CA GLY A 206 31.18 -3.46 2.55
C GLY A 206 32.50 -3.20 3.26
N GLY A 207 32.70 -3.87 4.39
CA GLY A 207 33.95 -3.83 5.13
C GLY A 207 33.76 -3.18 6.49
N ALA A 208 34.29 -1.97 6.67
CA ALA A 208 34.23 -1.23 7.92
C ALA A 208 33.60 0.15 7.69
N ASP A 209 32.88 0.63 8.71
CA ASP A 209 32.01 1.81 8.70
C ASP A 209 30.66 1.56 7.99
N ASP A 210 29.79 2.57 7.90
CA ASP A 210 28.38 2.36 7.53
C ASP A 210 28.21 2.30 6.00
N ASP A 211 27.95 1.11 5.46
CA ASP A 211 27.93 0.82 4.03
C ASP A 211 26.53 0.72 3.43
N THR A 212 26.42 0.84 2.11
CA THR A 212 25.21 0.58 1.33
C THR A 212 25.49 -0.39 0.18
N LEU A 213 24.86 -1.56 0.22
CA LEU A 213 25.04 -2.62 -0.76
C LEU A 213 23.72 -2.91 -1.49
N ASP A 214 23.75 -2.98 -2.82
CA ASP A 214 22.63 -3.39 -3.68
C ASP A 214 23.07 -4.51 -4.63
N GLY A 215 22.58 -5.74 -4.43
CA GLY A 215 22.88 -6.89 -5.29
C GLY A 215 22.31 -6.73 -6.69
N GLY A 216 21.07 -6.25 -6.77
CA GLY A 216 20.39 -5.98 -8.03
C GLY A 216 19.59 -7.17 -8.55
N ASN A 217 20.05 -7.81 -9.62
CA ASN A 217 19.35 -8.93 -10.24
C ASN A 217 20.22 -10.19 -10.20
N ASN A 218 19.56 -11.33 -9.97
CA ASN A 218 20.15 -12.67 -9.85
C ASN A 218 20.53 -12.96 -8.40
N ASP A 219 21.12 -14.14 -8.17
CA ASP A 219 21.33 -14.69 -6.82
C ASP A 219 22.63 -14.09 -6.27
N ASP A 220 22.52 -13.13 -5.36
CA ASP A 220 23.65 -12.33 -4.87
C ASP A 220 24.10 -12.74 -3.47
N THR A 221 25.34 -12.36 -3.12
CA THR A 221 25.88 -12.52 -1.76
C THR A 221 26.40 -11.18 -1.26
N LEU A 222 25.79 -10.66 -0.20
CA LEU A 222 26.11 -9.36 0.39
C LEU A 222 26.58 -9.58 1.83
N THR A 223 27.69 -8.95 2.19
CA THR A 223 28.21 -8.87 3.55
C THR A 223 28.43 -7.41 3.90
N GLY A 224 27.75 -6.89 4.92
CA GLY A 224 27.91 -5.51 5.38
C GLY A 224 29.28 -5.32 6.02
N GLY A 225 29.53 -6.05 7.11
CA GLY A 225 30.82 -6.06 7.78
C GLY A 225 30.70 -5.47 9.17
N ALA A 226 31.38 -4.36 9.44
CA ALA A 226 31.31 -3.67 10.71
C ALA A 226 30.84 -2.24 10.50
N GLY A 227 29.69 -1.86 11.06
CA GLY A 227 29.03 -0.61 10.70
C GLY A 227 27.53 -0.80 10.80
N ASN A 228 26.76 0.25 10.57
CA ASN A 228 25.30 0.15 10.45
C ASN A 228 24.97 0.14 8.96
N ASP A 229 24.86 -1.05 8.40
CA ASP A 229 24.87 -1.25 6.96
C ASP A 229 23.45 -1.33 6.39
N LEU A 230 23.28 -0.91 5.13
CA LEU A 230 22.05 -1.09 4.36
C LEU A 230 22.28 -2.13 3.27
N LEU A 231 21.64 -3.29 3.39
CA LEU A 231 21.76 -4.37 2.41
C LEU A 231 20.44 -4.58 1.66
N LEU A 232 20.49 -4.47 0.34
CA LEU A 232 19.40 -4.71 -0.59
C LEU A 232 19.74 -5.91 -1.50
N GLY A 233 19.08 -7.05 -1.33
CA GLY A 233 19.30 -8.24 -2.17
C GLY A 233 18.80 -8.02 -3.60
N GLY A 234 17.55 -7.59 -3.71
CA GLY A 234 16.96 -7.15 -4.97
C GLY A 234 16.04 -8.19 -5.56
N ALA A 235 16.48 -8.92 -6.58
CA ALA A 235 15.64 -9.91 -7.23
C ALA A 235 16.36 -11.24 -7.39
N LYS A 236 15.69 -12.30 -6.94
CA LYS A 236 16.07 -13.72 -6.94
C LYS A 236 16.45 -14.14 -5.52
N GLU A 237 17.22 -15.22 -5.39
CA GLU A 237 17.47 -15.83 -4.08
C GLU A 237 18.79 -15.30 -3.56
N ASP A 238 18.71 -14.36 -2.61
CA ASP A 238 19.87 -13.61 -2.13
C ASP A 238 20.31 -14.09 -0.75
N LEU A 239 21.62 -13.97 -0.47
CA LEU A 239 22.22 -14.22 0.83
C LEU A 239 22.78 -12.91 1.39
N LEU A 240 22.19 -12.43 2.48
CA LEU A 240 22.59 -11.20 3.15
C LEU A 240 23.08 -11.51 4.57
N ASP A 241 24.22 -10.92 4.94
CA ASP A 241 24.83 -10.96 6.27
C ASP A 241 25.20 -9.52 6.67
N GLY A 242 24.49 -8.95 7.65
CA GLY A 242 24.73 -7.58 8.12
C GLY A 242 26.11 -7.48 8.78
N GLY A 243 26.33 -8.29 9.81
CA GLY A 243 27.62 -8.43 10.46
C GLY A 243 27.60 -7.81 11.85
N ALA A 244 28.30 -6.71 12.07
CA ALA A 244 28.38 -6.08 13.37
C ALA A 244 27.91 -4.63 13.32
N GLY A 245 26.82 -4.32 14.01
CA GLY A 245 26.23 -2.99 14.10
C GLY A 245 24.72 -3.08 13.97
N GLU A 246 24.03 -1.94 13.90
CA GLU A 246 22.57 -1.92 13.74
C GLU A 246 22.21 -1.92 12.25
N ASP A 247 22.09 -3.10 11.65
CA ASP A 247 21.96 -3.25 10.20
C ASP A 247 20.51 -3.20 9.72
N THR A 248 20.30 -2.80 8.46
CA THR A 248 19.01 -2.84 7.79
C THR A 248 19.05 -3.74 6.55
N LEU A 249 18.35 -4.86 6.60
CA LEU A 249 18.36 -5.88 5.55
C LEU A 249 17.01 -5.97 4.83
N ASN A 250 17.05 -5.98 3.51
CA ASN A 250 15.89 -6.23 2.65
C ASN A 250 16.28 -7.20 1.53
N GLY A 251 15.83 -8.45 1.63
CA GLY A 251 16.08 -9.48 0.61
C GLY A 251 15.50 -9.12 -0.76
N GLY A 252 14.38 -8.39 -0.79
CA GLY A 252 13.74 -8.02 -2.04
C GLY A 252 12.74 -9.09 -2.48
N LYS A 253 12.88 -9.64 -3.69
CA LYS A 253 11.91 -10.59 -4.28
C LYS A 253 12.50 -11.99 -4.40
N HIS A 254 11.63 -12.97 -4.15
CA HIS A 254 11.84 -14.42 -4.12
C HIS A 254 12.18 -14.91 -2.72
N ASN A 255 13.19 -15.77 -2.55
CA ASN A 255 13.35 -16.51 -1.32
C ASN A 255 14.75 -16.26 -0.81
N ASP A 256 14.84 -15.37 0.17
CA ASP A 256 16.11 -14.83 0.62
C ASP A 256 16.52 -15.44 1.96
N THR A 257 17.82 -15.45 2.23
CA THR A 257 18.39 -15.83 3.52
C THR A 257 19.06 -14.60 4.13
N LEU A 258 18.57 -14.18 5.28
CA LEU A 258 19.00 -12.96 5.97
C LEU A 258 19.61 -13.34 7.32
N THR A 259 20.77 -12.75 7.61
CA THR A 259 21.47 -12.87 8.89
C THR A 259 21.78 -11.46 9.35
N GLY A 260 21.26 -11.07 10.51
CA GLY A 260 21.49 -9.72 11.05
C GLY A 260 22.91 -9.60 11.58
N GLY A 261 23.31 -10.57 12.41
CA GLY A 261 24.62 -10.63 13.02
C GLY A 261 24.57 -10.22 14.50
N SER A 262 25.32 -9.20 14.87
CA SER A 262 25.39 -8.71 16.26
C SER A 262 24.92 -7.27 16.37
N ASP A 263 24.31 -6.97 17.52
CA ASP A 263 23.59 -5.72 17.81
C ASP A 263 22.16 -5.77 17.22
N ALA A 264 21.47 -4.64 17.13
CA ALA A 264 20.02 -4.62 16.89
C ALA A 264 19.68 -4.34 15.43
N ASP A 265 19.16 -5.36 14.75
CA ASP A 265 18.96 -5.31 13.30
C ASP A 265 17.50 -5.07 12.90
N VAL A 266 17.30 -4.59 11.67
CA VAL A 266 15.98 -4.36 11.07
C VAL A 266 15.84 -5.13 9.76
N PHE A 267 14.91 -6.08 9.74
CA PHE A 267 14.54 -6.85 8.54
C PHE A 267 13.30 -6.24 7.89
N VAL A 268 13.44 -5.71 6.69
CA VAL A 268 12.39 -4.94 5.99
C VAL A 268 11.67 -5.78 4.96
N PHE A 269 10.34 -5.82 5.02
CA PHE A 269 9.51 -6.58 4.09
C PHE A 269 8.55 -5.70 3.29
N SER A 270 8.33 -6.11 2.04
CA SER A 270 7.41 -5.47 1.11
C SER A 270 6.58 -6.49 0.33
N THR A 271 5.60 -6.02 -0.44
CA THR A 271 4.68 -6.93 -1.17
C THR A 271 5.42 -7.80 -2.17
N ASN A 272 5.05 -9.08 -2.26
CA ASN A 272 5.73 -10.10 -3.05
C ASN A 272 7.21 -10.30 -2.67
N ALA A 273 7.57 -10.12 -1.39
CA ALA A 273 8.93 -10.41 -0.93
C ALA A 273 9.27 -11.88 -1.20
N GLY A 274 8.48 -12.77 -0.63
CA GLY A 274 8.41 -14.17 -1.04
C GLY A 274 8.55 -15.05 0.18
N GLN A 275 9.48 -16.00 0.18
CA GLN A 275 9.61 -16.97 1.27
C GLN A 275 10.99 -16.91 1.89
N ASP A 276 11.09 -16.07 2.92
CA ASP A 276 12.38 -15.63 3.44
C ASP A 276 12.71 -16.34 4.76
N LEU A 277 14.00 -16.51 5.01
CA LEU A 277 14.54 -17.11 6.22
C LEU A 277 15.43 -16.10 6.94
N ILE A 278 15.10 -15.79 8.19
CA ILE A 278 15.99 -15.04 9.09
C ILE A 278 16.67 -16.04 10.01
N THR A 279 18.01 -16.08 10.02
CA THR A 279 18.76 -17.19 10.64
C THR A 279 19.12 -16.99 12.11
N ASP A 280 19.11 -15.74 12.60
CA ASP A 280 19.63 -15.38 13.92
C ASP A 280 18.79 -14.34 14.69
N PHE A 281 17.51 -14.20 14.33
CA PHE A 281 16.59 -13.24 14.96
C PHE A 281 16.58 -13.33 16.50
N THR A 282 16.92 -12.21 17.15
CA THR A 282 16.98 -12.03 18.60
C THR A 282 15.81 -11.17 19.09
N ALA A 283 14.78 -11.82 19.66
CA ALA A 283 13.62 -11.14 20.21
C ALA A 283 14.00 -10.16 21.34
N GLY A 284 13.39 -8.97 21.32
CA GLY A 284 13.63 -7.84 22.22
C GLY A 284 14.81 -6.96 21.80
N GLU A 285 15.55 -7.34 20.76
CA GLU A 285 16.69 -6.60 20.20
C GLU A 285 16.40 -6.25 18.74
N ASP A 286 16.21 -7.27 17.90
CA ASP A 286 15.93 -7.13 16.47
C ASP A 286 14.49 -6.74 16.18
N LYS A 287 14.28 -6.20 14.97
CA LYS A 287 12.95 -5.79 14.50
C LYS A 287 12.64 -6.29 13.11
N ILE A 288 11.37 -6.58 12.90
CA ILE A 288 10.81 -6.88 11.59
C ILE A 288 9.91 -5.72 11.16
N ASP A 289 10.29 -5.03 10.09
CA ASP A 289 9.48 -3.96 9.51
C ASP A 289 8.44 -4.51 8.53
N LEU A 290 7.18 -4.45 8.97
CA LEU A 290 6.00 -4.85 8.22
C LEU A 290 5.15 -3.63 7.81
N SER A 291 5.61 -2.41 8.10
CA SER A 291 4.87 -1.19 7.83
C SER A 291 4.63 -0.99 6.33
N GLY A 292 5.57 -1.41 5.49
CA GLY A 292 5.46 -1.42 4.03
C GLY A 292 4.36 -2.34 3.48
N LEU A 293 3.87 -3.28 4.28
CA LEU A 293 2.77 -4.21 3.94
C LEU A 293 1.40 -3.71 4.40
N GLY A 294 1.34 -2.59 5.12
CA GLY A 294 0.10 -2.11 5.73
C GLY A 294 -0.42 -3.05 6.81
N ILE A 295 0.47 -3.77 7.50
CA ILE A 295 0.14 -4.58 8.68
C ILE A 295 0.24 -3.68 9.90
N TRP A 296 -0.87 -3.44 10.60
CA TRP A 296 -0.91 -2.56 11.79
C TRP A 296 -1.11 -3.32 13.11
N THR A 297 -1.36 -4.64 13.07
CA THR A 297 -1.44 -5.50 14.26
C THR A 297 -0.72 -6.83 14.06
N LEU A 298 -0.23 -7.43 15.16
CA LEU A 298 0.39 -8.77 15.13
C LEU A 298 -0.59 -9.88 14.72
N THR A 299 -1.88 -9.68 14.99
CA THR A 299 -2.92 -10.63 14.58
C THR A 299 -2.98 -10.79 13.06
N GLN A 300 -2.67 -9.72 12.29
CA GLN A 300 -2.60 -9.78 10.84
C GLN A 300 -1.35 -10.53 10.34
N ALA A 301 -0.22 -10.48 11.06
CA ALA A 301 1.00 -11.22 10.74
C ALA A 301 0.94 -12.71 11.14
N ASN A 302 0.02 -13.08 12.04
CA ASN A 302 -0.30 -14.45 12.46
C ASN A 302 0.94 -15.34 12.75
N PRO A 303 1.78 -14.98 13.75
CA PRO A 303 2.95 -15.76 14.11
C PRO A 303 2.56 -17.18 14.55
N THR A 304 3.13 -18.18 13.89
CA THR A 304 2.79 -19.59 14.09
C THR A 304 4.06 -20.41 14.39
N GLN A 305 4.07 -21.16 15.50
CA GLN A 305 5.20 -22.05 15.82
C GLN A 305 5.28 -23.22 14.84
N MET A 306 6.46 -23.40 14.22
CA MET A 306 6.80 -24.42 13.23
C MET A 306 7.99 -25.25 13.72
N GLY A 307 7.77 -26.11 14.71
CA GLY A 307 8.86 -26.87 15.34
C GLY A 307 9.74 -25.95 16.17
N ALA A 308 11.01 -25.79 15.81
CA ALA A 308 11.94 -24.87 16.47
C ALA A 308 11.85 -23.43 15.96
N ASN A 309 11.12 -23.18 14.87
CA ASN A 309 11.07 -21.90 14.17
C ASN A 309 9.71 -21.24 14.37
N VAL A 310 9.61 -19.93 14.10
CA VAL A 310 8.33 -19.21 13.98
C VAL A 310 8.11 -18.84 12.53
N ARG A 311 6.87 -18.94 12.04
CA ARG A 311 6.49 -18.43 10.72
C ARG A 311 5.49 -17.29 10.84
N LEU A 312 5.78 -16.16 10.20
CA LEU A 312 4.85 -15.06 10.00
C LEU A 312 4.23 -15.18 8.61
N THR A 313 2.91 -15.11 8.50
CA THR A 313 2.20 -15.20 7.21
C THR A 313 1.69 -13.82 6.83
N LEU A 314 2.28 -13.20 5.81
CA LEU A 314 2.20 -11.74 5.61
C LEU A 314 1.22 -11.30 4.50
N GLY A 315 0.53 -12.24 3.86
CA GLY A 315 -0.35 -11.97 2.71
C GLY A 315 0.25 -12.52 1.41
N ASP A 316 -0.49 -12.41 0.28
CA ASP A 316 -0.08 -12.70 -1.12
C ASP A 316 0.74 -13.96 -1.47
N GLY A 317 0.97 -14.86 -0.51
CA GLY A 317 1.91 -15.98 -0.63
C GLY A 317 3.24 -15.74 0.07
N THR A 318 3.52 -14.50 0.50
CA THR A 318 4.68 -14.12 1.30
C THR A 318 4.60 -14.62 2.74
N TRP A 319 5.71 -15.18 3.22
CA TRP A 319 5.92 -15.52 4.62
C TRP A 319 7.41 -15.44 4.96
N VAL A 320 7.71 -15.11 6.21
CA VAL A 320 9.07 -15.15 6.75
C VAL A 320 9.12 -16.20 7.86
N GLU A 321 10.20 -16.98 7.88
CA GLU A 321 10.51 -17.94 8.92
C GLU A 321 11.69 -17.46 9.76
N LEU A 322 11.50 -17.39 11.07
CA LEU A 322 12.51 -17.03 12.06
C LEU A 322 13.10 -18.31 12.62
N GLU A 323 14.38 -18.57 12.33
CA GLU A 323 15.05 -19.79 12.74
C GLU A 323 15.29 -19.81 14.25
N ASN A 324 15.00 -20.94 14.91
CA ASN A 324 15.26 -21.15 16.34
C ASN A 324 14.56 -20.16 17.30
N THR A 325 13.54 -19.43 16.84
CA THR A 325 12.71 -18.53 17.65
C THR A 325 11.47 -19.25 18.21
N LEU A 326 11.01 -18.84 19.39
CA LEU A 326 9.72 -19.27 19.96
C LEU A 326 8.68 -18.16 19.86
N VAL A 327 7.44 -18.51 19.52
CA VAL A 327 6.34 -17.54 19.41
C VAL A 327 6.02 -16.82 20.74
N GLU A 328 6.35 -17.46 21.86
CA GLU A 328 6.14 -16.88 23.21
C GLU A 328 7.18 -15.81 23.58
N ASP A 329 8.29 -15.75 22.83
CA ASP A 329 9.32 -14.73 23.02
C ASP A 329 9.03 -13.46 22.19
N LEU A 330 8.05 -13.52 21.26
CA LEU A 330 7.68 -12.40 20.40
C LEU A 330 6.62 -11.49 21.05
N ASP A 331 6.83 -10.18 20.99
CA ASP A 331 5.87 -9.16 21.38
C ASP A 331 5.82 -7.98 20.39
N ALA A 332 5.01 -6.96 20.67
CA ALA A 332 4.82 -5.82 19.75
C ALA A 332 6.08 -4.94 19.58
N GLY A 333 7.07 -5.06 20.46
CA GLY A 333 8.35 -4.36 20.37
C GLY A 333 9.28 -4.91 19.29
N ASP A 334 9.09 -6.16 18.88
CA ASP A 334 9.86 -6.86 17.83
C ASP A 334 9.44 -6.46 16.40
N PHE A 335 8.43 -5.59 16.26
CA PHE A 335 7.85 -5.26 14.98
C PHE A 335 7.72 -3.75 14.78
N ILE A 336 8.02 -3.30 13.56
CA ILE A 336 7.63 -1.99 13.07
C ILE A 336 6.35 -2.17 12.26
N LEU A 337 5.23 -1.70 12.81
CA LEU A 337 3.90 -1.86 12.23
C LEU A 337 3.44 -0.56 11.57
N ALA A 338 2.57 -0.68 10.56
CA ALA A 338 1.88 0.45 9.97
C ALA A 338 1.00 1.14 11.03
N PRO A 339 0.77 2.46 10.93
CA PRO A 339 -0.22 3.12 11.77
C PRO A 339 -1.60 2.50 11.53
N GLU A 340 -2.38 2.36 12.59
CA GLU A 340 -3.79 1.99 12.45
C GLU A 340 -4.48 2.99 11.51
N PRO A 341 -5.34 2.53 10.58
CA PRO A 341 -6.09 3.42 9.71
C PRO A 341 -6.93 4.39 10.55
N ASP A 342 -6.90 5.68 10.18
CA ASP A 342 -7.74 6.71 10.80
C ASP A 342 -9.21 6.43 10.45
N ASN A 343 -9.93 5.84 11.40
CA ASN A 343 -11.37 5.63 11.33
C ASN A 343 -12.13 6.91 11.74
N SER A 344 -11.56 8.11 11.63
CA SER A 344 -12.37 9.31 11.88
C SER A 344 -13.46 9.45 10.82
N PRO A 345 -14.72 9.68 11.21
CA PRO A 345 -15.82 9.89 10.27
C PRO A 345 -15.53 11.03 9.30
N THR A 346 -15.77 10.80 8.02
CA THR A 346 -15.67 11.80 6.97
C THR A 346 -17.05 12.20 6.47
N SER A 347 -17.11 13.01 5.41
CA SER A 347 -18.37 13.30 4.71
C SER A 347 -18.57 12.42 3.48
N GLY A 348 -17.74 11.38 3.34
CA GLY A 348 -17.74 10.42 2.24
C GLY A 348 -18.06 9.02 2.74
N GLY A 349 -18.01 8.04 1.85
CA GLY A 349 -18.24 6.64 2.24
C GLY A 349 -17.09 6.11 3.10
N ASP A 350 -17.36 5.87 4.37
CA ASP A 350 -16.41 5.38 5.37
C ASP A 350 -16.49 3.87 5.54
N ARG A 351 -15.42 3.30 6.11
CA ARG A 351 -15.36 1.88 6.47
C ARG A 351 -14.88 1.74 7.91
N PHE A 352 -15.69 1.09 8.72
CA PHE A 352 -15.34 0.72 10.08
C PHE A 352 -15.34 -0.81 10.21
N ASN A 353 -14.25 -1.35 10.76
CA ASN A 353 -14.21 -2.71 11.27
C ASN A 353 -13.84 -2.61 12.75
N GLY A 354 -14.75 -3.02 13.62
CA GLY A 354 -14.54 -3.10 15.04
C GLY A 354 -13.68 -4.29 15.42
N THR A 355 -13.52 -4.43 16.72
CA THR A 355 -12.62 -5.33 17.42
C THR A 355 -13.41 -6.46 18.09
N ASP A 356 -12.80 -7.14 19.06
CA ASP A 356 -13.51 -8.10 19.91
C ASP A 356 -14.09 -7.45 21.19
N ALA A 357 -13.98 -6.12 21.29
CA ALA A 357 -14.49 -5.33 22.41
C ALA A 357 -15.73 -4.54 21.97
N ALA A 358 -16.52 -4.09 22.95
CA ALA A 358 -17.65 -3.19 22.68
C ALA A 358 -17.17 -1.87 22.06
N ASP A 359 -17.53 -1.65 20.80
CA ASP A 359 -17.16 -0.50 20.01
C ASP A 359 -18.31 0.50 19.88
N GLU A 360 -17.99 1.80 19.86
CA GLU A 360 -18.96 2.87 19.61
C GLU A 360 -18.53 3.67 18.38
N TYR A 361 -19.33 3.62 17.31
CA TYR A 361 -18.97 4.25 16.04
C TYR A 361 -20.17 4.89 15.34
N ALA A 362 -19.98 6.13 14.88
CA ALA A 362 -20.96 6.88 14.09
C ALA A 362 -20.31 7.39 12.80
N ALA A 363 -20.73 6.89 11.64
CA ALA A 363 -20.07 7.16 10.36
C ALA A 363 -20.41 8.53 9.76
N GLY A 364 -21.55 9.13 10.11
CA GLY A 364 -21.85 10.52 9.75
C GLY A 364 -22.54 10.64 8.40
N ASP A 365 -21.96 11.38 7.45
CA ASP A 365 -22.55 11.55 6.12
C ASP A 365 -21.78 10.66 5.14
N GLY A 366 -22.45 9.84 4.33
CA GLY A 366 -21.72 8.93 3.49
C GLY A 366 -22.58 7.85 2.85
N SER A 367 -21.96 6.72 2.59
CA SER A 367 -22.62 5.47 2.22
C SER A 367 -21.68 4.42 2.73
N ASP A 368 -21.89 4.08 3.98
CA ASP A 368 -20.85 3.60 4.87
C ASP A 368 -20.93 2.10 5.03
N ILE A 369 -19.82 1.49 5.42
CA ILE A 369 -19.75 0.06 5.71
C ILE A 369 -19.21 -0.11 7.12
N LEU A 370 -20.07 -0.53 8.03
CA LEU A 370 -19.77 -0.72 9.44
C LEU A 370 -19.86 -2.21 9.77
N ARG A 371 -18.87 -2.71 10.49
CA ARG A 371 -18.85 -4.07 11.05
C ARG A 371 -18.41 -3.95 12.51
N GLY A 372 -19.24 -4.39 13.45
CA GLY A 372 -18.92 -4.39 14.88
C GLY A 372 -17.91 -5.49 15.19
N GLY A 373 -18.33 -6.76 15.14
CA GLY A 373 -17.43 -7.89 15.34
C GLY A 373 -17.91 -8.80 16.47
N LEU A 374 -17.16 -8.86 17.56
CA LEU A 374 -17.62 -9.44 18.82
C LEU A 374 -17.76 -8.33 19.85
N GLY A 375 -18.55 -8.56 20.89
CA GLY A 375 -18.81 -7.55 21.91
C GLY A 375 -20.12 -6.81 21.63
N ASP A 376 -20.66 -6.16 22.67
CA ASP A 376 -21.92 -5.41 22.55
C ASP A 376 -21.64 -4.04 21.89
N ASP A 377 -21.85 -3.92 20.59
CA ASP A 377 -21.45 -2.76 19.79
C ASP A 377 -22.56 -1.70 19.68
N THR A 378 -22.18 -0.44 19.46
CA THR A 378 -23.10 0.67 19.16
C THR A 378 -22.69 1.35 17.85
N LEU A 379 -23.45 1.09 16.79
CA LEU A 379 -23.12 1.48 15.42
C LEU A 379 -24.20 2.38 14.82
N SER A 380 -23.80 3.50 14.20
CA SER A 380 -24.69 4.42 13.51
C SER A 380 -24.18 4.77 12.10
N GLY A 381 -25.03 4.58 11.09
CA GLY A 381 -24.76 4.94 9.69
C GLY A 381 -24.80 6.45 9.48
N GLY A 382 -25.93 7.07 9.81
CA GLY A 382 -26.11 8.51 9.73
C GLY A 382 -26.88 8.91 8.48
N SER A 383 -26.31 9.74 7.61
CA SER A 383 -26.93 10.06 6.32
C SER A 383 -26.30 9.20 5.24
N GLY A 384 -27.06 8.44 4.46
CA GLY A 384 -26.41 7.64 3.43
C GLY A 384 -27.22 6.53 2.83
N LYS A 385 -26.52 5.46 2.50
CA LYS A 385 -27.08 4.17 2.12
C LYS A 385 -26.12 3.16 2.69
N ASP A 386 -26.33 2.88 3.95
CA ASP A 386 -25.32 2.34 4.82
C ASP A 386 -25.50 0.83 4.92
N LYS A 387 -24.40 0.15 5.20
CA LYS A 387 -24.37 -1.29 5.41
C LYS A 387 -23.77 -1.53 6.77
N ILE A 388 -24.62 -1.90 7.71
CA ILE A 388 -24.23 -2.13 9.10
C ILE A 388 -24.42 -3.60 9.43
N ASN A 389 -23.40 -4.19 10.05
CA ASN A 389 -23.44 -5.52 10.63
C ASN A 389 -22.93 -5.40 12.07
N GLY A 390 -23.79 -5.69 13.05
CA GLY A 390 -23.42 -5.72 14.47
C GLY A 390 -22.39 -6.81 14.72
N GLY A 391 -22.78 -8.06 14.49
CA GLY A 391 -21.85 -9.18 14.53
C GLY A 391 -22.35 -10.26 15.46
N LYS A 392 -21.63 -10.51 16.55
CA LYS A 392 -22.13 -11.36 17.64
C LYS A 392 -22.22 -10.52 18.90
N ASP A 393 -23.01 -11.03 19.84
CA ASP A 393 -23.34 -10.37 21.11
C ASP A 393 -24.40 -9.27 20.87
N ASN A 394 -24.78 -8.51 21.90
CA ASN A 394 -26.01 -7.71 21.84
C ASN A 394 -25.71 -6.30 21.32
N ASP A 395 -26.10 -6.03 20.08
CA ASP A 395 -25.70 -4.81 19.39
C ASP A 395 -26.82 -3.75 19.37
N VAL A 396 -26.42 -2.49 19.28
CA VAL A 396 -27.30 -1.34 19.04
C VAL A 396 -26.96 -0.75 17.68
N ILE A 397 -27.92 -0.81 16.74
CA ILE A 397 -27.72 -0.41 15.35
C ILE A 397 -28.75 0.66 14.96
N SER A 398 -28.30 1.77 14.37
CA SER A 398 -29.15 2.78 13.74
C SER A 398 -28.71 3.07 12.31
N GLY A 399 -29.63 2.93 11.35
CA GLY A 399 -29.40 3.28 9.94
C GLY A 399 -29.30 4.79 9.75
N GLY A 400 -30.35 5.50 10.17
CA GLY A 400 -30.42 6.96 10.11
C GLY A 400 -31.28 7.43 8.94
N SER A 401 -30.69 8.03 7.92
CA SER A 401 -31.45 8.48 6.76
C SER A 401 -30.91 7.89 5.49
N GLY A 402 -31.83 7.44 4.65
CA GLY A 402 -31.52 6.79 3.38
C GLY A 402 -31.79 5.29 3.46
N ALA A 403 -31.73 4.62 2.31
CA ALA A 403 -32.17 3.24 2.23
C ALA A 403 -31.03 2.30 2.63
N ASP A 404 -31.08 1.84 3.87
CA ASP A 404 -30.00 1.16 4.56
C ASP A 404 -30.17 -0.36 4.57
N LYS A 405 -29.07 -1.06 4.86
CA LYS A 405 -29.07 -2.48 5.13
C LYS A 405 -28.46 -2.74 6.50
N LEU A 406 -29.30 -3.21 7.42
CA LEU A 406 -28.95 -3.46 8.82
C LEU A 406 -29.00 -4.96 9.11
N ILE A 407 -27.98 -5.46 9.79
CA ILE A 407 -27.87 -6.87 10.18
C ILE A 407 -27.40 -6.94 11.64
N GLY A 408 -28.21 -7.48 12.55
CA GLY A 408 -27.79 -7.76 13.93
C GLY A 408 -26.87 -8.97 14.01
N ALA A 409 -27.29 -10.04 13.35
CA ALA A 409 -26.65 -11.36 13.20
C ALA A 409 -26.80 -12.30 14.39
N GLY A 410 -26.20 -12.09 15.55
CA GLY A 410 -26.39 -13.03 16.65
C GLY A 410 -26.24 -12.41 18.01
N GLY A 411 -27.27 -12.42 18.83
CA GLY A 411 -27.36 -11.62 20.04
C GLY A 411 -28.80 -11.23 20.26
N ASN A 412 -29.09 -10.44 21.30
CA ASN A 412 -30.39 -9.80 21.41
C ASN A 412 -30.21 -8.35 20.99
N ASP A 413 -30.45 -8.07 19.72
CA ASP A 413 -30.06 -6.82 19.09
C ASP A 413 -31.16 -5.77 19.18
N PHE A 414 -30.76 -4.50 19.23
CA PHE A 414 -31.65 -3.35 19.10
C PHE A 414 -31.36 -2.64 17.79
N ILE A 415 -32.29 -2.73 16.83
CA ILE A 415 -32.09 -2.23 15.47
C ILE A 415 -33.15 -1.19 15.12
N THR A 416 -32.72 -0.02 14.63
CA THR A 416 -33.60 1.06 14.14
C THR A 416 -33.26 1.43 12.70
N GLY A 417 -34.24 1.33 11.79
CA GLY A 417 -34.12 1.78 10.39
C GLY A 417 -34.18 3.30 10.24
N ASP A 418 -35.00 3.96 11.07
CA ASP A 418 -35.24 5.40 11.13
C ASP A 418 -36.04 5.96 9.93
N ALA A 419 -35.39 6.33 8.82
CA ALA A 419 -36.04 7.00 7.71
C ALA A 419 -35.62 6.43 6.36
N ASP A 420 -36.61 6.27 5.47
CA ASP A 420 -36.49 5.66 4.13
C ASP A 420 -36.73 4.16 4.15
N ASN A 421 -36.57 3.48 3.01
CA ASN A 421 -37.03 2.09 2.88
C ASN A 421 -35.86 1.17 3.17
N ASP A 422 -35.87 0.55 4.34
CA ASP A 422 -34.75 -0.20 4.87
C ASP A 422 -34.90 -1.70 4.67
N LEU A 423 -33.76 -2.37 4.72
CA LEU A 423 -33.67 -3.82 4.82
C LEU A 423 -33.03 -4.18 6.15
N ILE A 424 -33.84 -4.72 7.06
CA ILE A 424 -33.42 -5.11 8.40
C ILE A 424 -33.46 -6.64 8.51
N ILE A 425 -32.36 -7.22 8.98
CA ILE A 425 -32.23 -8.65 9.27
C ILE A 425 -31.76 -8.74 10.71
N ALA A 426 -32.62 -9.15 11.63
CA ALA A 426 -32.33 -9.16 13.05
C ALA A 426 -31.29 -10.26 13.36
N GLY A 427 -31.63 -11.52 13.11
CA GLY A 427 -30.67 -12.62 13.12
C GLY A 427 -31.06 -13.70 14.12
N PHE A 428 -30.12 -14.12 14.96
CA PHE A 428 -30.39 -15.11 16.00
C PHE A 428 -30.40 -14.47 17.39
N GLY A 429 -31.47 -14.70 18.15
CA GLY A 429 -31.65 -14.24 19.52
C GLY A 429 -32.95 -13.45 19.62
N ALA A 430 -33.27 -12.89 20.78
CA ALA A 430 -34.52 -12.17 20.99
C ALA A 430 -34.32 -10.69 20.68
N ASP A 431 -34.65 -10.32 19.45
CA ASP A 431 -34.31 -9.02 18.89
C ASP A 431 -35.44 -7.99 19.07
N THR A 432 -35.07 -6.71 19.07
CA THR A 432 -36.02 -5.60 19.01
C THR A 432 -35.73 -4.75 17.79
N VAL A 433 -36.69 -4.68 16.87
CA VAL A 433 -36.56 -3.97 15.60
C VAL A 433 -37.64 -2.89 15.46
N ASP A 434 -37.23 -1.69 15.06
CA ASP A 434 -38.09 -0.60 14.60
C ASP A 434 -37.71 -0.18 13.18
N GLY A 435 -38.58 -0.43 12.20
CA GLY A 435 -38.40 -0.03 10.80
C GLY A 435 -38.41 1.50 10.62
N GLY A 436 -39.18 2.21 11.43
CA GLY A 436 -39.25 3.66 11.39
C GLY A 436 -40.25 4.20 10.36
N ASN A 437 -39.78 4.84 9.29
CA ASN A 437 -40.63 5.49 8.30
C ASN A 437 -40.33 5.03 6.89
N LYS A 438 -41.38 4.94 6.06
CA LYS A 438 -41.45 4.39 4.71
C LYS A 438 -41.62 2.88 4.77
N ASN A 439 -41.39 2.20 3.64
CA ASN A 439 -41.83 0.84 3.43
C ASN A 439 -40.64 -0.09 3.66
N ASP A 440 -40.59 -0.69 4.83
CA ASP A 440 -39.45 -1.45 5.30
C ASP A 440 -39.60 -2.94 5.01
N ARG A 441 -38.47 -3.63 4.98
CA ARG A 441 -38.42 -5.10 4.95
C ARG A 441 -37.69 -5.59 6.18
N ILE A 442 -38.41 -6.26 7.06
CA ILE A 442 -37.92 -6.72 8.35
C ILE A 442 -37.99 -8.24 8.39
N TYR A 443 -36.87 -8.86 8.73
CA TYR A 443 -36.76 -10.30 8.99
C TYR A 443 -36.28 -10.48 10.43
N GLY A 444 -37.09 -11.10 11.30
CA GLY A 444 -36.68 -11.49 12.66
C GLY A 444 -35.70 -12.67 12.66
N ASP A 445 -35.86 -13.58 11.70
CA ASP A 445 -35.07 -14.81 11.53
C ASP A 445 -35.27 -15.83 12.65
N GLY A 446 -34.61 -15.75 13.80
CA GLY A 446 -34.81 -16.75 14.84
C GLY A 446 -34.63 -16.23 16.25
N GLY A 447 -35.68 -16.27 17.05
CA GLY A 447 -35.74 -15.49 18.27
C GLY A 447 -37.06 -15.62 18.99
N GLU A 448 -37.27 -14.78 20.01
CA GLU A 448 -38.63 -14.36 20.36
C GLU A 448 -38.59 -12.85 20.17
N ASP A 449 -38.99 -12.39 18.99
CA ASP A 449 -38.66 -11.06 18.51
C ASP A 449 -39.78 -10.06 18.76
N LEU A 450 -39.40 -8.78 18.94
CA LEU A 450 -40.32 -7.65 18.88
C LEU A 450 -40.05 -6.87 17.58
N LEU A 451 -40.93 -7.01 16.61
CA LEU A 451 -40.79 -6.42 15.29
C LEU A 451 -41.83 -5.31 15.09
N MET A 452 -41.38 -4.09 14.80
CA MET A 452 -42.23 -2.93 14.55
C MET A 452 -41.96 -2.40 13.14
N GLY A 453 -42.97 -2.40 12.26
CA GLY A 453 -42.86 -1.84 10.90
C GLY A 453 -42.76 -0.33 10.92
N GLY A 454 -43.67 0.34 11.64
CA GLY A 454 -43.64 1.78 11.82
C GLY A 454 -44.63 2.48 10.89
N ASN A 455 -44.18 3.51 10.16
CA ASN A 455 -45.03 4.24 9.21
C ASN A 455 -44.74 3.83 7.78
N GLY A 456 -45.62 3.12 7.11
CA GLY A 456 -45.49 2.80 5.70
C GLY A 456 -46.23 1.53 5.37
N ASN A 457 -45.97 0.99 4.19
CA ASN A 457 -46.49 -0.31 3.80
C ASN A 457 -45.37 -1.33 3.95
N ASP A 458 -45.30 -1.93 5.12
CA ASP A 458 -44.15 -2.71 5.55
C ASP A 458 -44.30 -4.18 5.20
N LYS A 459 -43.16 -4.87 5.13
CA LYS A 459 -43.11 -6.32 5.00
C LYS A 459 -42.32 -6.91 6.14
N ILE A 460 -42.98 -7.75 6.93
CA ILE A 460 -42.42 -8.28 8.16
C ILE A 460 -42.54 -9.80 8.15
N TRP A 461 -41.41 -10.46 8.39
CA TRP A 461 -41.32 -11.91 8.60
C TRP A 461 -40.80 -12.14 10.02
N GLY A 462 -41.59 -12.81 10.87
CA GLY A 462 -41.22 -13.18 12.24
C GLY A 462 -40.06 -14.15 12.25
N GLY A 463 -40.30 -15.35 11.73
CA GLY A 463 -39.27 -16.36 11.53
C GLY A 463 -39.46 -17.55 12.46
N LEU A 464 -38.42 -17.93 13.20
CA LEU A 464 -38.52 -18.99 14.21
C LEU A 464 -38.76 -18.38 15.60
N GLY A 465 -39.73 -18.93 16.31
CA GLY A 465 -40.01 -18.63 17.70
C GLY A 465 -41.24 -17.76 17.86
N SER A 466 -41.54 -17.35 19.09
CA SER A 466 -42.82 -16.71 19.42
C SER A 466 -42.68 -15.20 19.37
N ASP A 467 -43.13 -14.60 18.28
CA ASP A 467 -42.84 -13.20 17.98
C ASP A 467 -44.01 -12.27 18.34
N ILE A 468 -43.69 -11.00 18.59
CA ILE A 468 -44.65 -9.91 18.66
C ILE A 468 -44.40 -9.00 17.45
N ILE A 469 -45.38 -8.96 16.55
CA ILE A 469 -45.27 -8.22 15.29
C ILE A 469 -46.31 -7.11 15.26
N LEU A 470 -45.83 -5.87 15.13
CA LEU A 470 -46.63 -4.66 15.04
C LEU A 470 -46.40 -4.01 13.67
N GLY A 471 -47.38 -4.10 12.76
CA GLY A 471 -47.31 -3.50 11.42
C GLY A 471 -47.16 -1.98 11.49
N GLY A 472 -48.04 -1.34 12.25
CA GLY A 472 -47.94 0.08 12.55
C GLY A 472 -48.96 0.88 11.74
N ALA A 473 -48.52 1.65 10.76
CA ALA A 473 -49.42 2.47 9.96
C ALA A 473 -49.14 2.37 8.46
N GLY A 474 -50.03 1.72 7.72
CA GLY A 474 -50.13 1.81 6.28
C GLY A 474 -50.90 0.66 5.68
N LYS A 475 -50.25 -0.26 4.99
CA LYS A 475 -50.87 -1.44 4.38
C LYS A 475 -49.82 -2.53 4.40
N ASP A 476 -49.80 -3.25 5.50
CA ASP A 476 -48.66 -4.08 5.86
C ASP A 476 -48.88 -5.51 5.38
N THR A 477 -47.77 -6.21 5.14
CA THR A 477 -47.76 -7.64 4.84
C THR A 477 -46.94 -8.33 5.91
N ILE A 478 -47.60 -9.16 6.72
CA ILE A 478 -47.00 -9.79 7.90
C ILE A 478 -47.11 -11.31 7.79
N GLU A 479 -46.00 -11.98 8.01
CA GLU A 479 -45.89 -13.45 8.09
C GLU A 479 -45.20 -13.80 9.42
N GLY A 480 -45.92 -14.46 10.35
CA GLY A 480 -45.35 -14.93 11.63
C GLY A 480 -44.34 -16.07 11.44
N GLU A 481 -44.64 -16.96 10.50
CA GLU A 481 -43.87 -18.16 10.15
C GLU A 481 -43.97 -19.30 11.17
N ASN A 482 -42.95 -19.58 11.98
CA ASN A 482 -42.94 -20.73 12.90
C ASN A 482 -42.93 -20.24 14.34
N GLY A 483 -43.99 -20.51 15.09
CA GLY A 483 -44.06 -20.21 16.51
C GLY A 483 -45.46 -19.82 16.90
N SER A 484 -45.62 -19.40 18.14
CA SER A 484 -46.90 -18.87 18.61
C SER A 484 -46.81 -17.36 18.59
N ASP A 485 -47.32 -16.74 17.53
CA ASP A 485 -47.06 -15.33 17.25
C ASP A 485 -48.22 -14.43 17.70
N THR A 486 -47.91 -13.20 18.06
CA THR A 486 -48.90 -12.15 18.33
C THR A 486 -48.75 -11.06 17.27
N ILE A 487 -49.77 -10.92 16.42
CA ILE A 487 -49.71 -10.04 15.24
C ILE A 487 -50.77 -8.95 15.38
N ASP A 488 -50.34 -7.69 15.33
CA ASP A 488 -51.20 -6.50 15.22
C ASP A 488 -50.84 -5.76 13.92
N GLY A 489 -51.75 -5.75 12.94
CA GLY A 489 -51.55 -5.00 11.70
C GLY A 489 -51.48 -3.49 11.93
N GLY A 490 -52.16 -2.98 12.97
CA GLY A 490 -52.20 -1.56 13.28
C GLY A 490 -53.21 -0.80 12.42
N GLN A 491 -52.81 0.34 11.86
CA GLN A 491 -53.65 1.17 11.00
C GLN A 491 -53.42 0.82 9.55
N GLY A 492 -54.41 0.29 8.86
CA GLY A 492 -54.17 -0.10 7.48
C GLY A 492 -55.20 -1.07 6.99
N ASP A 493 -55.15 -1.40 5.69
CA ASP A 493 -55.81 -2.62 5.25
C ASP A 493 -54.68 -3.65 5.12
N ASP A 494 -54.52 -4.50 6.13
CA ASP A 494 -53.32 -5.31 6.31
C ASP A 494 -53.54 -6.77 5.89
N LEU A 495 -52.46 -7.42 5.45
CA LEU A 495 -52.44 -8.82 5.06
C LEU A 495 -51.58 -9.61 6.05
N MET A 496 -52.19 -10.53 6.78
CA MET A 496 -51.53 -11.27 7.86
C MET A 496 -51.60 -12.77 7.62
N THR A 497 -50.51 -13.45 7.95
CA THR A 497 -50.39 -14.92 7.93
C THR A 497 -49.72 -15.33 9.23
N GLY A 498 -50.36 -16.18 10.02
CA GLY A 498 -49.82 -16.64 11.31
C GLY A 498 -48.71 -17.67 11.09
N GLY A 499 -49.01 -18.71 10.31
CA GLY A 499 -48.10 -19.80 10.03
C GLY A 499 -48.32 -20.99 10.97
N PHE A 500 -47.22 -21.51 11.53
CA PHE A 500 -47.21 -22.70 12.37
C PHE A 500 -47.15 -22.35 13.85
N GLY A 501 -48.26 -22.56 14.54
CA GLY A 501 -48.29 -22.59 15.99
C GLY A 501 -49.65 -22.16 16.43
N ARG A 502 -49.76 -21.53 17.59
CA ARG A 502 -51.00 -20.89 18.02
C ARG A 502 -50.80 -19.39 17.97
N ASP A 503 -51.47 -18.77 17.02
CA ASP A 503 -51.28 -17.36 16.73
C ASP A 503 -52.42 -16.53 17.30
N VAL A 504 -52.11 -15.28 17.62
CA VAL A 504 -53.06 -14.30 18.16
C VAL A 504 -53.04 -13.08 17.25
N PHE A 505 -54.15 -12.81 16.59
CA PHE A 505 -54.33 -11.61 15.77
C PHE A 505 -55.07 -10.56 16.59
N VAL A 506 -54.41 -9.43 16.84
CA VAL A 506 -54.91 -8.34 17.69
C VAL A 506 -55.58 -7.29 16.82
N PHE A 507 -56.75 -6.82 17.26
CA PHE A 507 -57.52 -5.80 16.58
C PHE A 507 -57.86 -4.63 17.49
N ASP A 508 -57.85 -3.42 16.94
CA ASP A 508 -58.31 -2.21 17.59
C ASP A 508 -59.35 -1.45 16.72
N ASP A 509 -59.76 -0.26 17.16
CA ASP A 509 -60.76 0.55 16.46
C ASP A 509 -60.20 1.29 15.22
N ARG A 510 -58.96 1.00 14.83
CA ARG A 510 -58.23 1.63 13.73
C ARG A 510 -57.78 0.65 12.64
N SER A 511 -57.97 -0.66 12.83
CA SER A 511 -57.53 -1.74 11.93
C SER A 511 -58.18 -1.80 10.54
N ARG A 512 -59.18 -0.97 10.22
CA ARG A 512 -59.85 -0.95 8.90
C ARG A 512 -60.17 -2.37 8.37
N ALA A 513 -59.79 -2.70 7.14
CA ALA A 513 -60.21 -3.90 6.43
C ALA A 513 -59.04 -4.88 6.27
N ASP A 514 -58.83 -5.73 7.27
CA ASP A 514 -57.73 -6.69 7.31
C ASP A 514 -58.09 -8.04 6.71
N THR A 515 -57.06 -8.80 6.33
CA THR A 515 -57.19 -10.15 5.81
C THR A 515 -56.20 -11.09 6.50
N ILE A 516 -56.70 -12.19 7.06
CA ILE A 516 -55.90 -13.31 7.57
C ILE A 516 -55.99 -14.47 6.58
N THR A 517 -54.84 -14.97 6.12
CA THR A 517 -54.80 -15.94 5.01
C THR A 517 -54.89 -17.41 5.45
N ASP A 518 -54.56 -17.72 6.71
CA ASP A 518 -54.34 -19.10 7.15
C ASP A 518 -54.90 -19.44 8.54
N PHE A 519 -55.87 -18.67 9.04
CA PHE A 519 -56.47 -18.87 10.36
C PHE A 519 -56.91 -20.33 10.62
N GLN A 520 -56.37 -20.94 11.68
CA GLN A 520 -56.59 -22.34 12.05
C GLN A 520 -57.57 -22.47 13.22
N ASN A 521 -58.76 -23.01 12.95
CA ASN A 521 -59.79 -23.25 13.96
C ASN A 521 -59.29 -24.08 15.15
N GLY A 522 -59.57 -23.61 16.38
CA GLY A 522 -59.24 -24.29 17.62
C GLY A 522 -57.75 -24.25 17.97
N ILE A 523 -56.96 -23.55 17.15
CA ILE A 523 -55.55 -23.29 17.37
C ILE A 523 -55.41 -21.78 17.56
N ASP A 524 -55.68 -20.99 16.52
CA ASP A 524 -55.48 -19.53 16.50
C ASP A 524 -56.60 -18.76 17.19
N ARG A 525 -56.33 -17.49 17.52
CA ARG A 525 -57.30 -16.63 18.23
C ARG A 525 -57.30 -15.21 17.69
N LEU A 526 -58.47 -14.58 17.75
CA LEU A 526 -58.70 -13.18 17.43
C LEU A 526 -58.88 -12.40 18.74
N ASP A 527 -58.01 -11.44 19.01
CA ASP A 527 -58.03 -10.61 20.21
C ASP A 527 -58.69 -9.25 19.96
N PHE A 528 -59.82 -9.03 20.63
CA PHE A 528 -60.61 -7.79 20.60
C PHE A 528 -60.59 -7.06 21.96
N THR A 529 -59.64 -7.37 22.85
CA THR A 529 -59.54 -6.75 24.18
C THR A 529 -59.38 -5.23 24.11
N SER A 530 -58.79 -4.69 23.05
CA SER A 530 -58.62 -3.24 22.81
C SER A 530 -59.93 -2.46 22.70
N PHE A 531 -61.06 -3.13 22.40
CA PHE A 531 -62.40 -2.51 22.37
C PHE A 531 -62.97 -2.25 23.77
N GLY A 532 -62.32 -2.80 24.80
CA GLY A 532 -62.63 -2.57 26.20
C GLY A 532 -63.76 -3.45 26.76
N PRO A 533 -64.08 -3.26 28.06
CA PRO A 533 -64.93 -4.17 28.79
C PRO A 533 -66.38 -4.14 28.28
N GLY A 534 -66.91 -5.32 28.01
CA GLY A 534 -68.30 -5.52 27.58
C GLY A 534 -68.52 -5.58 26.08
N PHE A 535 -67.45 -5.43 25.28
CA PHE A 535 -67.48 -5.80 23.86
C PHE A 535 -67.48 -7.33 23.72
N ASP A 536 -68.43 -7.87 22.96
CA ASP A 536 -68.51 -9.31 22.70
C ASP A 536 -69.02 -9.62 21.28
N MET A 537 -69.21 -10.91 20.95
CA MET A 537 -69.69 -11.32 19.62
C MET A 537 -71.04 -10.71 19.21
N SER A 538 -71.88 -10.29 20.14
CA SER A 538 -73.17 -9.66 19.82
C SER A 538 -73.02 -8.25 19.27
N ASP A 539 -71.86 -7.62 19.47
CA ASP A 539 -71.51 -6.33 18.90
C ASP A 539 -70.95 -6.44 17.46
N MET A 540 -70.76 -7.65 16.96
CA MET A 540 -70.18 -7.92 15.64
C MET A 540 -71.21 -8.43 14.64
N THR A 541 -70.95 -8.18 13.36
CA THR A 541 -71.69 -8.80 12.24
C THR A 541 -70.77 -9.78 11.51
N ILE A 542 -71.08 -11.07 11.63
CA ILE A 542 -70.29 -12.15 11.03
C ILE A 542 -71.04 -12.71 9.81
N THR A 543 -70.42 -12.69 8.64
CA THR A 543 -71.05 -13.03 7.35
C THR A 543 -70.14 -13.91 6.51
N GLN A 544 -70.65 -15.06 6.04
CA GLN A 544 -69.95 -15.84 5.00
C GLN A 544 -70.08 -15.16 3.64
N ILE A 545 -68.96 -14.92 2.96
CA ILE A 545 -68.88 -14.33 1.62
C ILE A 545 -68.10 -15.27 0.71
N GLY A 546 -68.81 -16.08 -0.08
CA GLY A 546 -68.15 -17.08 -0.93
C GLY A 546 -67.48 -18.16 -0.06
N THR A 547 -66.16 -18.28 -0.18
CA THR A 547 -65.32 -19.18 0.64
C THR A 547 -64.75 -18.52 1.90
N ASP A 548 -64.91 -17.21 2.03
CA ASP A 548 -64.24 -16.41 3.06
C ASP A 548 -65.25 -15.98 4.12
N LEU A 549 -64.77 -15.76 5.35
CA LEU A 549 -65.57 -15.30 6.46
C LEU A 549 -65.24 -13.84 6.78
N GLU A 550 -66.23 -12.96 6.74
CA GLU A 550 -66.06 -11.54 7.10
C GLU A 550 -66.66 -11.27 8.48
N ILE A 551 -65.85 -10.74 9.40
CA ILE A 551 -66.26 -10.29 10.73
C ILE A 551 -66.17 -8.76 10.75
N ARG A 552 -67.32 -8.08 10.91
CA ARG A 552 -67.38 -6.62 10.99
C ARG A 552 -67.63 -6.15 12.41
N THR A 553 -66.77 -5.27 12.92
CA THR A 553 -66.96 -4.57 14.20
C THR A 553 -67.61 -3.19 14.00
N SER A 554 -67.47 -2.61 12.80
CA SER A 554 -68.09 -1.32 12.45
C SER A 554 -68.43 -1.24 10.95
N VAL A 555 -68.91 -0.06 10.50
CA VAL A 555 -69.09 0.21 9.06
C VAL A 555 -67.78 0.40 8.30
N ARG A 556 -66.66 0.58 9.02
CA ARG A 556 -65.33 0.86 8.46
C ARG A 556 -64.32 -0.22 8.79
N ASP A 557 -64.58 -1.02 9.81
CA ASP A 557 -63.60 -1.95 10.38
C ASP A 557 -64.14 -3.39 10.29
N ALA A 558 -63.35 -4.24 9.66
CA ALA A 558 -63.67 -5.62 9.31
C ALA A 558 -62.39 -6.46 9.19
N VAL A 559 -62.47 -7.72 9.60
CA VAL A 559 -61.44 -8.72 9.30
C VAL A 559 -62.04 -9.81 8.42
N THR A 560 -61.29 -10.20 7.40
CA THR A 560 -61.62 -11.33 6.51
C THR A 560 -60.72 -12.51 6.84
N LEU A 561 -61.30 -13.65 7.15
CA LEU A 561 -60.59 -14.93 7.23
C LEU A 561 -60.74 -15.64 5.88
N GLU A 562 -59.64 -15.77 5.13
CA GLU A 562 -59.68 -16.43 3.83
C GLU A 562 -59.95 -17.93 3.99
N ASN A 563 -60.79 -18.47 3.11
CA ASN A 563 -61.09 -19.92 3.05
C ASN A 563 -61.62 -20.54 4.37
N PHE A 564 -62.28 -19.75 5.22
CA PHE A 564 -62.81 -20.18 6.50
C PHE A 564 -64.35 -20.34 6.48
N ASP A 565 -64.87 -21.45 7.01
CA ASP A 565 -66.33 -21.71 7.10
C ASP A 565 -66.89 -21.20 8.43
N LEU A 566 -67.97 -20.42 8.37
CA LEU A 566 -68.70 -19.92 9.54
C LEU A 566 -69.10 -21.03 10.53
N ALA A 567 -69.34 -22.26 10.06
CA ALA A 567 -69.71 -23.38 10.92
C ALA A 567 -68.58 -23.83 11.86
N ASP A 568 -67.34 -23.48 11.54
CA ASP A 568 -66.15 -23.85 12.30
C ASP A 568 -65.81 -22.81 13.38
N LEU A 569 -66.37 -21.59 13.30
CA LEU A 569 -66.14 -20.52 14.27
C LEU A 569 -66.89 -20.75 15.60
N ASP A 570 -66.21 -20.63 16.74
CA ASP A 570 -66.82 -20.66 18.07
C ASP A 570 -66.23 -19.63 19.07
N ASN A 571 -66.77 -19.58 20.29
CA ASN A 571 -66.36 -18.59 21.30
C ASN A 571 -64.89 -18.73 21.75
N SER A 572 -64.25 -19.87 21.53
CA SER A 572 -62.86 -20.11 21.94
C SER A 572 -61.84 -19.45 21.00
N ASP A 573 -62.25 -19.18 19.76
CA ASP A 573 -61.47 -18.45 18.76
C ASP A 573 -61.33 -16.96 19.12
N PHE A 574 -62.07 -16.45 20.10
CA PHE A 574 -62.06 -15.04 20.47
C PHE A 574 -61.41 -14.79 21.84
N ILE A 575 -60.77 -13.62 21.96
CA ILE A 575 -60.33 -13.03 23.22
C ILE A 575 -61.08 -11.71 23.39
N PHE A 576 -61.80 -11.56 24.50
CA PHE A 576 -62.51 -10.33 24.87
C PHE A 576 -62.07 -9.88 26.26
N ASP A 577 -62.13 -8.57 26.53
CA ASP A 577 -61.91 -8.05 27.88
C ASP A 577 -63.11 -8.39 28.78
N THR A 578 -62.88 -9.22 29.80
CA THR A 578 -63.95 -9.70 30.68
C THR A 578 -64.21 -8.75 31.83
N ILE A 579 -65.47 -8.30 31.97
CA ILE A 579 -65.92 -7.60 33.17
C ILE A 579 -65.87 -8.57 34.35
N PHE A 580 -64.95 -8.36 35.30
CA PHE A 580 -65.07 -8.95 36.63
C PHE A 580 -66.31 -8.39 37.33
N VAL A 581 -67.46 -9.06 37.18
CA VAL A 581 -68.59 -8.84 38.07
C VAL A 581 -68.24 -9.47 39.41
N VAL A 582 -67.74 -8.64 40.34
CA VAL A 582 -67.58 -9.03 41.75
C VAL A 582 -68.99 -9.25 42.32
N GLY A 583 -69.38 -10.52 42.47
CA GLY A 583 -70.65 -10.93 43.08
C GLY A 583 -70.63 -10.90 44.60
#